data_AF-A0A7S3EWG4-F1
#
_entry.id   AF-A0A7S3EWG4-F1
#
_cell.length_a   1.000
_cell.length_b   1.000
_cell.length_c   1.000
_cell.angle_alpha   90.00
_cell.angle_beta   90.00
_cell.angle_gamma   90.00
#
_symmetry.space_group_name_H-M   'P 1'
#
loop_
_entity.id
_entity.type
_entity.pdbx_description
1 polymer ?
#
loop_
_entity_poly.entity_id
_entity_poly.type
_entity_poly.pdbx_seq_one_letter_code
_entity_poly.pdbx_strand_id
1 'polypeptide(L)'
;PREQWEAISDLDSFFSRVYAFYHEKGLRCILLTRIVGLLMLGFTILFTVFLTEVLNWHDLLHHCYDEKSCNGISPIRPHALERPSPFLVLYLGLFTIYWLWTLLHFFLDLRPLLEMRAFFREKLHIDDVTLQVLPWDEVVQRIVELQRTSRLCIIKDQLTAHDIANRILRKDNFMVAMVNRGLLPLQSPSLLPFNLLTKALEWNLYVCVF
;
A
#
# COMPACT_ATOMS: atom_id res chain seq x y z
N PRO A 1 -18.20 -24.27 -1.70
CA PRO A 1 -18.30 -22.81 -2.00
C PRO A 1 -19.29 -22.03 -1.12
N ARG A 2 -20.44 -22.62 -0.70
CA ARG A 2 -21.46 -21.90 0.08
C ARG A 2 -21.05 -21.52 1.52
N GLU A 3 -20.24 -22.36 2.17
CA GLU A 3 -19.87 -22.25 3.60
C GLU A 3 -18.65 -21.35 3.90
N GLN A 4 -17.90 -20.88 2.89
CA GLN A 4 -16.63 -20.17 3.10
C GLN A 4 -16.78 -18.85 3.88
N TRP A 5 -17.97 -18.26 3.87
CA TRP A 5 -18.26 -16.96 4.47
C TRP A 5 -19.13 -17.07 5.73
N GLU A 6 -19.46 -18.28 6.17
CA GLU A 6 -20.17 -18.52 7.42
C GLU A 6 -19.15 -18.60 8.56
N ALA A 7 -19.51 -18.11 9.74
CA ALA A 7 -18.69 -18.30 10.93
C ALA A 7 -17.25 -17.77 10.82
N ILE A 8 -17.08 -16.53 10.37
CA ILE A 8 -15.75 -15.91 10.19
C ILE A 8 -15.05 -15.77 11.55
N SER A 9 -13.84 -16.34 11.65
CA SER A 9 -13.05 -16.36 12.90
C SER A 9 -12.51 -14.98 13.27
N ASP A 10 -11.98 -14.23 12.29
CA ASP A 10 -11.49 -12.86 12.46
C ASP A 10 -12.32 -11.87 11.64
N LEU A 11 -13.38 -11.40 12.28
CA LEU A 11 -14.29 -10.41 11.73
C LEU A 11 -13.65 -9.01 11.58
N ASP A 12 -12.64 -8.68 12.37
CA ASP A 12 -12.01 -7.35 12.31
C ASP A 12 -11.15 -7.26 11.04
N SER A 13 -10.31 -8.28 10.80
CA SER A 13 -9.55 -8.41 9.56
C SER A 13 -10.46 -8.54 8.34
N PHE A 14 -11.57 -9.28 8.46
CA PHE A 14 -12.55 -9.40 7.38
C PHE A 14 -13.19 -8.04 7.01
N PHE A 15 -13.78 -7.30 7.95
CA PHE A 15 -14.40 -6.02 7.62
C PHE A 15 -13.40 -4.98 7.16
N SER A 16 -12.17 -5.01 7.68
CA SER A 16 -11.09 -4.16 7.18
C SER A 16 -10.78 -4.44 5.71
N ARG A 17 -10.72 -5.72 5.31
CA ARG A 17 -10.54 -6.12 3.89
C ARG A 17 -11.73 -5.73 3.01
N VAL A 18 -12.96 -5.88 3.51
CA VAL A 18 -14.17 -5.46 2.79
C VAL A 18 -14.15 -3.95 2.53
N TYR A 19 -13.85 -3.16 3.55
CA TYR A 19 -13.75 -1.71 3.42
C TYR A 19 -12.60 -1.30 2.49
N ALA A 20 -11.41 -1.89 2.63
CA ALA A 20 -10.28 -1.61 1.75
C ALA A 20 -10.62 -1.93 0.28
N PHE A 21 -11.26 -3.06 0.01
CA PHE A 21 -11.68 -3.43 -1.34
C PHE A 21 -12.70 -2.45 -1.94
N TYR A 22 -13.65 -1.98 -1.13
CA TYR A 22 -14.60 -0.94 -1.52
C TYR A 22 -13.91 0.41 -1.77
N HIS A 23 -13.05 0.84 -0.84
CA HIS A 23 -12.36 2.13 -0.89
C HIS A 23 -11.43 2.23 -2.10
N GLU A 24 -10.68 1.17 -2.40
CA GLU A 24 -9.81 1.08 -3.58
C GLU A 24 -10.58 0.78 -4.89
N LYS A 25 -11.92 0.77 -4.84
CA LYS A 25 -12.80 0.61 -6.00
C LYS A 25 -12.62 -0.73 -6.73
N GLY A 26 -12.39 -1.80 -5.97
CA GLY A 26 -12.44 -3.17 -6.45
C GLY A 26 -11.21 -3.65 -7.22
N LEU A 27 -11.24 -4.93 -7.61
CA LEU A 27 -10.06 -5.68 -8.03
C LEU A 27 -9.21 -5.01 -9.12
N ARG A 28 -9.84 -4.46 -10.17
CA ARG A 28 -9.11 -3.90 -11.32
C ARG A 28 -8.27 -2.69 -10.91
N CYS A 29 -8.84 -1.78 -10.12
CA CYS A 29 -8.17 -0.58 -9.63
C CYS A 29 -7.02 -0.95 -8.68
N ILE A 30 -7.24 -1.92 -7.80
CA ILE A 30 -6.23 -2.45 -6.88
C ILE A 30 -5.04 -3.03 -7.65
N LEU A 31 -5.31 -3.93 -8.61
CA LEU A 31 -4.26 -4.57 -9.41
C LEU A 31 -3.49 -3.56 -10.25
N LEU A 32 -4.18 -2.62 -10.90
CA LEU A 32 -3.54 -1.57 -11.69
C LEU A 32 -2.63 -0.71 -10.82
N THR A 33 -3.10 -0.29 -9.65
CA THR A 33 -2.31 0.49 -8.69
C THR A 33 -1.03 -0.25 -8.27
N ARG A 34 -1.16 -1.55 -7.95
CA ARG A 34 -0.01 -2.37 -7.55
C ARG A 34 0.99 -2.61 -8.70
N ILE A 35 0.50 -2.87 -9.92
CA ILE A 35 1.34 -3.04 -11.11
C ILE A 35 2.09 -1.74 -11.43
N VAL A 36 1.38 -0.60 -11.44
CA VAL A 36 2.01 0.71 -11.64
C VAL A 36 3.04 0.99 -10.55
N GLY A 37 2.75 0.66 -9.28
CA GLY A 37 3.71 0.78 -8.19
C GLY A 37 4.99 -0.04 -8.40
N LEU A 38 4.88 -1.30 -8.83
CA LEU A 38 6.01 -2.17 -9.15
C LEU A 38 6.85 -1.63 -10.33
N LEU A 39 6.18 -1.11 -11.36
CA LEU A 39 6.82 -0.48 -12.52
C LEU A 39 7.55 0.80 -12.12
N MET A 40 6.93 1.65 -11.30
CA MET A 40 7.54 2.88 -10.79
C MET A 40 8.77 2.59 -9.92
N LEU A 41 8.71 1.57 -9.07
CA LEU A 41 9.86 1.13 -8.27
C LEU A 41 11.00 0.65 -9.17
N GLY A 42 10.71 -0.24 -10.13
CA GLY A 42 11.70 -0.72 -11.09
C GLY A 42 12.32 0.39 -11.93
N PHE A 43 11.48 1.30 -12.44
CA PHE A 43 11.93 2.50 -13.17
C PHE A 43 12.84 3.37 -12.31
N THR A 44 12.49 3.62 -11.05
CA THR A 44 13.30 4.46 -10.14
C THR A 44 14.69 3.85 -9.91
N ILE A 45 14.77 2.52 -9.74
CA ILE A 45 16.04 1.80 -9.56
C ILE A 45 16.90 1.93 -10.84
N LEU A 46 16.33 1.61 -12.00
CA LEU A 46 17.02 1.68 -13.29
C LEU A 46 17.46 3.10 -13.63
N PHE A 47 16.59 4.07 -13.39
CA PHE A 47 16.87 5.48 -13.65
C PHE A 47 17.95 6.02 -12.72
N THR A 48 17.96 5.61 -11.45
CA THR A 48 19.04 5.96 -10.52
C THR A 48 20.38 5.42 -11.01
N VAL A 49 20.43 4.15 -11.42
CA VAL A 49 21.64 3.53 -12.00
C VAL A 49 22.10 4.25 -13.27
N PHE A 50 21.17 4.59 -14.14
CA PHE A 50 21.46 5.34 -15.36
C PHE A 50 22.09 6.70 -15.03
N LEU A 51 21.48 7.45 -14.11
CA LEU A 51 22.01 8.74 -13.70
C LEU A 51 23.37 8.59 -13.01
N THR A 52 23.58 7.63 -12.10
CA THR A 52 24.82 7.59 -11.31
C THR A 52 26.01 6.97 -12.04
N GLU A 53 25.79 5.93 -12.83
CA GLU A 53 26.86 5.07 -13.36
C GLU A 53 26.96 5.11 -14.88
N VAL A 54 25.84 5.25 -15.59
CA VAL A 54 25.84 5.27 -17.07
C VAL A 54 26.22 6.65 -17.60
N LEU A 55 25.73 7.73 -16.99
CA LEU A 55 26.07 9.09 -17.42
C LEU A 55 27.49 9.51 -17.00
N ASN A 56 28.19 10.17 -17.92
CA ASN A 56 29.50 10.74 -17.69
C ASN A 56 29.39 12.19 -17.17
N TRP A 57 29.05 12.36 -15.88
CA TRP A 57 28.94 13.70 -15.29
C TRP A 57 30.23 14.49 -15.32
N HIS A 58 31.38 13.82 -15.27
CA HIS A 58 32.67 14.51 -15.28
C HIS A 58 32.88 15.26 -16.59
N ASP A 59 32.75 14.58 -17.73
CA ASP A 59 32.93 15.24 -19.03
C ASP A 59 31.78 16.21 -19.35
N LEU A 60 30.56 15.89 -18.93
CA LEU A 60 29.41 16.77 -19.11
C LEU A 60 29.51 18.07 -18.31
N LEU A 61 30.08 18.05 -17.10
CA LEU A 61 30.17 19.25 -16.25
C LEU A 61 31.47 20.04 -16.45
N HIS A 62 32.57 19.38 -16.82
CA HIS A 62 33.88 20.02 -16.91
C HIS A 62 34.33 20.30 -18.35
N HIS A 63 33.93 19.49 -19.33
CA HIS A 63 34.43 19.57 -20.71
C HIS A 63 33.39 20.10 -21.71
N CYS A 64 32.12 20.22 -21.31
CA CYS A 64 31.02 20.72 -22.14
C CYS A 64 30.56 22.11 -21.65
N TYR A 65 31.00 23.18 -22.34
CA TYR A 65 30.61 24.56 -22.04
C TYR A 65 29.94 25.26 -23.24
N ASP A 66 30.34 24.92 -24.46
CA ASP A 66 29.77 25.42 -25.73
C ASP A 66 29.37 24.26 -26.66
N GLU A 67 28.42 24.50 -27.57
CA GLU A 67 27.89 23.50 -28.53
C GLU A 67 29.00 22.72 -29.27
N LYS A 68 30.08 23.41 -29.66
CA LYS A 68 31.24 22.79 -30.34
C LYS A 68 32.05 21.86 -29.43
N SER A 69 32.16 22.18 -28.15
CA SER A 69 32.89 21.37 -27.15
C SER A 69 32.11 20.11 -26.76
N CYS A 70 30.78 20.19 -26.74
CA CYS A 70 29.92 19.07 -26.38
C CYS A 70 29.72 18.06 -27.53
N ASN A 71 29.89 18.48 -28.79
CA ASN A 71 29.61 17.66 -29.97
C ASN A 71 30.52 16.41 -30.10
N GLY A 72 31.66 16.38 -29.39
CA GLY A 72 32.59 15.25 -29.37
C GLY A 72 32.50 14.35 -28.13
N ILE A 73 31.66 14.69 -27.15
CA ILE A 73 31.57 13.96 -25.87
C ILE A 73 30.46 12.93 -25.97
N SER A 74 30.79 11.65 -25.71
CA SER A 74 29.77 10.62 -25.49
C SER A 74 29.17 10.80 -24.09
N PRO A 75 27.88 11.13 -23.94
CA PRO A 75 27.26 11.30 -22.62
C PRO A 75 27.19 9.98 -21.85
N ILE A 76 27.28 8.85 -22.56
CA ILE A 76 27.22 7.50 -22.00
C ILE A 76 28.65 6.98 -21.82
N ARG A 77 28.98 6.55 -20.60
CA ARG A 77 30.26 5.89 -20.30
C ARG A 77 30.29 4.51 -20.96
N PRO A 78 31.29 4.22 -21.80
CA PRO A 78 31.46 2.89 -22.38
C PRO A 78 31.81 1.89 -21.27
N HIS A 79 31.21 0.69 -21.30
CA HIS A 79 31.50 -0.40 -20.35
C HIS A 79 31.18 -0.06 -18.86
N ALA A 80 30.27 0.89 -18.61
CA ALA A 80 29.90 1.36 -17.26
C ALA A 80 29.47 0.24 -16.29
N LEU A 81 28.95 -0.87 -16.81
CA LEU A 81 28.46 -2.00 -16.02
C LEU A 81 29.48 -3.15 -15.90
N GLU A 82 30.63 -3.09 -16.57
CA GLU A 82 31.61 -4.18 -16.54
C GLU A 82 32.45 -4.21 -15.26
N ARG A 83 32.66 -3.04 -14.64
CA ARG A 83 33.36 -2.88 -13.36
C ARG A 83 32.50 -2.04 -12.42
N PRO A 84 31.40 -2.61 -11.89
CA PRO A 84 30.49 -1.87 -11.05
C PRO A 84 31.18 -1.45 -9.75
N SER A 85 30.92 -0.22 -9.31
CA SER A 85 31.39 0.25 -8.01
C SER A 85 30.80 -0.60 -6.86
N PRO A 86 31.50 -0.79 -5.72
CA PRO A 86 30.94 -1.51 -4.58
C PRO A 86 29.61 -0.91 -4.09
N PHE A 87 29.46 0.41 -4.21
CA PHE A 87 28.23 1.13 -3.92
C PHE A 87 27.10 0.71 -4.86
N LEU A 88 27.35 0.65 -6.18
CA LEU A 88 26.37 0.19 -7.15
C LEU A 88 25.93 -1.25 -6.91
N VAL A 89 26.87 -2.14 -6.61
CA VAL A 89 26.57 -3.55 -6.30
C VAL A 89 25.67 -3.65 -5.08
N LEU A 90 25.99 -2.92 -4.00
CA LEU A 90 25.17 -2.89 -2.79
C LEU A 90 23.78 -2.31 -3.05
N TYR A 91 23.70 -1.20 -3.78
CA TYR A 91 22.45 -0.55 -4.16
C TYR A 91 21.56 -1.51 -4.96
N LEU A 92 22.09 -2.07 -6.06
CA LEU A 92 21.37 -3.02 -6.90
C LEU A 92 20.93 -4.25 -6.11
N GLY A 93 21.80 -4.81 -5.27
CA GLY A 93 21.47 -5.96 -4.43
C GLY A 93 20.29 -5.69 -3.50
N LEU A 94 20.36 -4.60 -2.72
CA LEU A 94 19.32 -4.23 -1.76
C LEU A 94 17.98 -3.95 -2.46
N PHE A 95 17.99 -3.11 -3.49
CA PHE A 95 16.77 -2.71 -4.16
C PHE A 95 16.16 -3.83 -5.02
N THR A 96 16.97 -4.76 -5.55
CA THR A 96 16.47 -5.95 -6.23
C THR A 96 15.81 -6.91 -5.25
N ILE A 97 16.41 -7.14 -4.07
CA ILE A 97 15.78 -7.95 -3.01
C ILE A 97 14.44 -7.34 -2.61
N TYR A 98 14.41 -6.03 -2.37
CA TYR A 98 13.17 -5.33 -2.04
C TYR A 98 12.13 -5.43 -3.16
N TRP A 99 12.52 -5.23 -4.42
CA TRP A 99 11.61 -5.35 -5.57
C TRP A 99 11.05 -6.77 -5.71
N LEU A 100 11.88 -7.81 -5.55
CA LEU A 100 11.44 -9.21 -5.57
C LEU A 100 10.51 -9.52 -4.40
N TRP A 101 10.78 -8.99 -3.21
CA TRP A 101 9.89 -9.11 -2.05
C TRP A 101 8.52 -8.49 -2.33
N THR A 102 8.47 -7.27 -2.89
CA THR A 102 7.22 -6.61 -3.28
C THR A 102 6.48 -7.40 -4.35
N LEU A 103 7.21 -7.96 -5.34
CA LEU A 103 6.63 -8.80 -6.38
C LEU A 103 6.02 -10.10 -5.80
N LEU A 104 6.72 -10.76 -4.88
CA LEU A 104 6.20 -11.95 -4.20
C LEU A 104 4.92 -11.61 -3.41
N HIS A 105 4.94 -10.52 -2.65
CA HIS A 105 3.78 -10.08 -1.88
C HIS A 105 2.56 -9.76 -2.76
N PHE A 106 2.79 -9.20 -3.96
CA PHE A 106 1.74 -8.99 -4.95
C PHE A 106 1.01 -10.30 -5.32
N PHE A 107 1.74 -11.39 -5.51
CA PHE A 107 1.15 -12.70 -5.82
C PHE A 107 0.46 -13.34 -4.61
N LEU A 108 1.05 -13.21 -3.42
CA LEU A 108 0.46 -13.75 -2.18
C LEU A 108 -0.89 -13.08 -1.86
N ASP A 109 -1.01 -11.78 -2.11
CA ASP A 109 -2.24 -11.03 -1.89
C ASP A 109 -3.33 -11.26 -2.93
N LEU A 110 -2.98 -11.85 -4.08
CA LEU A 110 -3.93 -12.02 -5.18
C LEU A 110 -5.11 -12.90 -4.79
N ARG A 111 -4.84 -13.98 -4.04
CA ARG A 111 -5.89 -14.91 -3.59
C ARG A 111 -6.90 -14.21 -2.65
N PRO A 112 -6.48 -13.57 -1.53
CA PRO A 112 -7.40 -12.80 -0.69
C PRO A 112 -8.23 -11.75 -1.45
N LEU A 113 -7.64 -11.07 -2.44
CA LEU A 113 -8.35 -10.10 -3.26
C LEU A 113 -9.43 -10.74 -4.16
N LEU A 114 -9.13 -11.90 -4.74
CA LEU A 114 -10.11 -12.66 -5.52
C LEU A 114 -11.24 -13.20 -4.63
N GLU A 115 -10.91 -13.63 -3.42
CA GLU A 115 -11.90 -14.04 -2.41
C GLU A 115 -12.83 -12.86 -2.04
N MET A 116 -12.28 -11.64 -1.83
CA MET A 116 -13.12 -10.45 -1.60
C MET A 116 -14.00 -10.12 -2.81
N ARG A 117 -13.48 -10.22 -4.04
CA ARG A 117 -14.30 -10.03 -5.24
C ARG A 117 -15.45 -11.03 -5.32
N ALA A 118 -15.19 -12.30 -4.99
CA ALA A 118 -16.21 -13.34 -4.93
C ALA A 118 -17.26 -13.01 -3.87
N PHE A 119 -16.85 -12.54 -2.69
CA PHE A 119 -17.78 -12.08 -1.65
C PHE A 119 -18.72 -10.96 -2.13
N PHE A 120 -18.17 -9.91 -2.74
CA PHE A 120 -18.98 -8.79 -3.27
C PHE A 120 -19.96 -9.26 -4.36
N ARG A 121 -19.51 -10.11 -5.28
CA ARG A 121 -20.33 -10.54 -6.41
C ARG A 121 -21.38 -11.60 -6.04
N GLU A 122 -20.97 -12.61 -5.28
CA GLU A 122 -21.81 -13.78 -4.99
C GLU A 122 -22.70 -13.60 -3.77
N LYS A 123 -22.23 -12.86 -2.74
CA LYS A 123 -22.96 -12.68 -1.48
C LYS A 123 -23.64 -11.32 -1.35
N LEU A 124 -23.00 -10.25 -1.80
CA LEU A 124 -23.61 -8.90 -1.78
C LEU A 124 -24.33 -8.52 -3.07
N HIS A 125 -24.19 -9.33 -4.12
CA HIS A 125 -24.75 -9.05 -5.45
C HIS A 125 -24.38 -7.65 -5.96
N ILE A 126 -23.11 -7.26 -5.77
CA ILE A 126 -22.53 -6.01 -6.27
C ILE A 126 -21.54 -6.36 -7.38
N ASP A 127 -21.83 -5.90 -8.60
CA ASP A 127 -20.92 -6.03 -9.73
C ASP A 127 -19.79 -4.98 -9.67
N ASP A 128 -18.67 -5.28 -10.35
CA ASP A 128 -17.46 -4.43 -10.35
C ASP A 128 -17.74 -2.99 -10.84
N VAL A 129 -18.71 -2.81 -11.75
CA VAL A 129 -19.12 -1.49 -12.29
C VAL A 129 -19.94 -0.72 -11.27
N THR A 130 -20.92 -1.39 -10.65
CA THR A 130 -21.77 -0.80 -9.62
C THR A 130 -20.96 -0.36 -8.41
N LEU A 131 -19.96 -1.17 -8.00
CA LEU A 131 -19.06 -0.86 -6.89
C LEU A 131 -18.35 0.51 -7.02
N GLN A 132 -18.14 1.00 -8.25
CA GLN A 132 -17.47 2.28 -8.47
C GLN A 132 -18.26 3.47 -7.89
N VAL A 133 -19.59 3.42 -8.06
CA VAL A 133 -20.51 4.52 -7.78
C VAL A 133 -21.37 4.29 -6.53
N LEU A 134 -21.40 3.06 -6.03
CA LEU A 134 -22.18 2.69 -4.86
C LEU A 134 -21.66 3.43 -3.61
N PRO A 135 -22.54 4.02 -2.78
CA PRO A 135 -22.11 4.60 -1.52
C PRO A 135 -21.87 3.53 -0.45
N TRP A 136 -21.07 3.87 0.56
CA TRP A 136 -20.62 2.88 1.56
C TRP A 136 -21.75 2.38 2.46
N ASP A 137 -22.71 3.23 2.79
CA ASP A 137 -23.85 2.87 3.62
C ASP A 137 -24.73 1.81 2.96
N GLU A 138 -24.90 1.83 1.63
CA GLU A 138 -25.58 0.76 0.89
C GLU A 138 -24.83 -0.57 1.01
N VAL A 139 -23.49 -0.56 0.93
CA VAL A 139 -22.67 -1.79 1.14
C VAL A 139 -22.89 -2.33 2.55
N VAL A 140 -22.87 -1.45 3.55
CA VAL A 140 -23.10 -1.82 4.96
C VAL A 140 -24.50 -2.39 5.16
N GLN A 141 -25.53 -1.80 4.57
CA GLN A 141 -26.91 -2.30 4.64
C GLN A 141 -27.01 -3.72 4.07
N ARG A 142 -26.41 -3.98 2.90
CA ARG A 142 -26.39 -5.33 2.32
C ARG A 142 -25.66 -6.35 3.20
N ILE A 143 -24.58 -5.95 3.87
CA ILE A 143 -23.86 -6.81 4.83
C ILE A 143 -24.75 -7.13 6.04
N VAL A 144 -25.45 -6.12 6.57
CA VAL A 144 -26.39 -6.28 7.70
C VAL A 144 -27.55 -7.20 7.34
N GLU A 145 -28.09 -7.08 6.12
CA GLU A 145 -29.11 -7.99 5.60
C GLU A 145 -28.59 -9.41 5.41
N LEU A 146 -27.39 -9.55 4.82
CA LEU A 146 -26.73 -10.84 4.60
C LEU A 146 -26.45 -11.58 5.91
N GLN A 147 -26.18 -10.87 7.00
CA GLN A 147 -26.01 -11.49 8.33
C GLN A 147 -27.26 -12.30 8.74
N ARG A 148 -28.46 -11.86 8.36
CA ARG A 148 -29.72 -12.55 8.70
C ARG A 148 -29.85 -13.90 8.00
N THR A 149 -29.25 -14.05 6.82
CA THR A 149 -29.37 -15.26 5.99
C THR A 149 -28.14 -16.16 6.04
N SER A 150 -26.93 -15.60 6.16
CA SER A 150 -25.66 -16.32 6.01
C SER A 150 -24.72 -16.19 7.22
N ARG A 151 -25.22 -15.79 8.40
CA ARG A 151 -24.52 -15.76 9.70
C ARG A 151 -22.99 -15.60 9.59
N LEU A 152 -22.55 -14.45 9.09
CA LEU A 152 -21.13 -14.09 8.99
C LEU A 152 -20.48 -14.09 10.38
N CYS A 153 -21.19 -13.55 11.37
CA CYS A 153 -20.87 -13.61 12.79
C CYS A 153 -21.75 -14.65 13.49
N ILE A 154 -21.15 -15.59 14.25
CA ILE A 154 -21.92 -16.57 15.04
C ILE A 154 -22.43 -15.96 16.34
N ILE A 155 -21.63 -15.08 16.94
CA ILE A 155 -21.84 -14.59 18.31
C ILE A 155 -23.06 -13.66 18.40
N LYS A 156 -23.35 -12.93 17.33
CA LYS A 156 -24.40 -11.90 17.30
C LYS A 156 -25.35 -12.17 16.14
N ASP A 157 -26.62 -12.43 16.46
CA ASP A 157 -27.65 -12.72 15.45
C ASP A 157 -27.91 -11.54 14.51
N GLN A 158 -27.75 -10.30 15.00
CA GLN A 158 -27.89 -9.08 14.21
C GLN A 158 -26.65 -8.21 14.30
N LEU A 159 -26.03 -7.95 13.14
CA LEU A 159 -24.93 -7.02 13.01
C LEU A 159 -25.50 -5.62 12.72
N THR A 160 -24.92 -4.58 13.31
CA THR A 160 -25.31 -3.18 13.05
C THR A 160 -24.20 -2.44 12.30
N ALA A 161 -24.55 -1.32 11.65
CA ALA A 161 -23.57 -0.43 11.03
C ALA A 161 -22.52 0.06 12.04
N HIS A 162 -22.93 0.32 13.28
CA HIS A 162 -22.02 0.72 14.36
C HIS A 162 -21.03 -0.38 14.73
N ASP A 163 -21.46 -1.65 14.75
CA ASP A 163 -20.55 -2.78 15.00
C ASP A 163 -19.50 -2.89 13.89
N ILE A 164 -19.91 -2.77 12.62
CA ILE A 164 -18.99 -2.82 11.47
C ILE A 164 -17.98 -1.67 11.56
N ALA A 165 -18.44 -0.45 11.81
CA ALA A 165 -17.58 0.72 11.96
C ALA A 165 -16.55 0.55 13.09
N ASN A 166 -16.98 0.08 14.27
CA ASN A 166 -16.08 -0.15 15.40
C ASN A 166 -15.07 -1.27 15.14
N ARG A 167 -15.39 -2.26 14.31
CA ARG A 167 -14.45 -3.31 13.91
C ARG A 167 -13.40 -2.79 12.94
N ILE A 168 -13.81 -2.02 11.93
CA ILE A 168 -12.89 -1.40 10.96
C ILE A 168 -11.97 -0.40 11.64
N LEU A 169 -12.55 0.52 12.43
CA LEU A 169 -11.85 1.66 13.01
C LEU A 169 -11.25 1.36 14.39
N ARG A 170 -11.20 0.10 14.84
CA ARG A 170 -10.84 -0.23 16.23
C ARG A 170 -9.50 0.41 16.63
N LYS A 171 -8.44 0.09 15.87
CA LYS A 171 -7.08 0.56 16.17
C LYS A 171 -6.97 2.09 16.00
N ASP A 172 -7.61 2.64 14.97
CA ASP A 172 -7.58 4.08 14.67
C ASP A 172 -8.27 4.91 15.76
N ASN A 173 -9.42 4.43 16.26
CA ASN A 173 -10.15 5.07 17.36
C ASN A 173 -9.29 5.13 18.63
N PHE A 174 -8.53 4.08 18.93
CA PHE A 174 -7.57 4.08 20.04
C PHE A 174 -6.42 5.06 19.78
N MET A 175 -5.87 5.09 18.56
CA MET A 175 -4.79 6.04 18.21
C MET A 175 -5.24 7.50 18.37
N VAL A 176 -6.42 7.85 17.84
CA VAL A 176 -7.02 9.18 18.00
C VAL A 176 -7.23 9.52 19.47
N ALA A 177 -7.73 8.57 20.28
CA ALA A 177 -7.91 8.79 21.71
C ALA A 177 -6.58 9.06 22.45
N MET A 178 -5.50 8.33 22.11
CA MET A 178 -4.18 8.54 22.72
C MET A 178 -3.60 9.92 22.38
N VAL A 179 -3.73 10.34 21.12
CA VAL A 179 -3.30 11.68 20.68
C VAL A 179 -4.12 12.76 21.39
N ASN A 180 -5.45 12.65 21.39
CA ASN A 180 -6.34 13.66 21.98
C ASN A 180 -6.16 13.81 23.49
N ARG A 181 -5.80 12.72 24.19
CA ARG A 181 -5.52 12.73 25.63
C ARG A 181 -4.07 13.10 25.96
N GLY A 182 -3.23 13.39 24.97
CA GLY A 182 -1.82 13.72 25.19
C GLY A 182 -1.00 12.58 25.80
N LEU A 183 -1.39 11.33 25.55
CA LEU A 183 -0.67 10.15 26.07
C LEU A 183 0.62 9.86 25.31
N LEU A 184 0.77 10.45 24.12
CA LEU A 184 1.94 10.28 23.27
C LEU A 184 2.85 11.51 23.36
N PRO A 185 4.17 11.33 23.61
CA PRO A 185 5.12 12.43 23.67
C PRO A 185 5.47 12.92 22.25
N LEU A 186 4.53 13.60 21.60
CA LEU A 186 4.68 14.10 20.23
C LEU A 186 5.39 15.46 20.15
N GLN A 187 5.68 16.09 21.28
CA GLN A 187 6.34 17.39 21.29
C GLN A 187 7.79 17.26 20.83
N SER A 188 8.20 18.11 19.89
CA SER A 188 9.59 18.10 19.43
C SER A 188 10.53 18.49 20.58
N PRO A 189 11.71 17.84 20.73
CA PRO A 189 12.73 18.25 21.68
C PRO A 189 13.46 19.56 21.27
N SER A 190 13.08 20.17 20.14
CA SER A 190 13.73 21.36 19.58
C SER A 190 13.12 22.67 20.11
N LEU A 191 13.79 23.79 19.84
CA LEU A 191 13.35 25.14 20.23
C LEU A 191 12.00 25.58 19.61
N LEU A 192 11.50 24.85 18.60
CA LEU A 192 10.24 25.15 17.93
C LEU A 192 9.12 24.25 18.47
N PRO A 193 8.03 24.82 19.02
CA PRO A 193 6.91 24.05 19.54
C PRO A 193 6.03 23.56 18.39
N PHE A 194 6.44 22.46 17.74
CA PHE A 194 5.59 21.71 16.83
C PHE A 194 5.44 20.26 17.30
N ASN A 195 4.30 19.66 16.97
CA ASN A 195 4.05 18.24 17.19
C ASN A 195 4.64 17.44 16.02
N LEU A 196 5.47 16.46 16.34
CA LEU A 196 6.10 15.55 15.39
C LEU A 196 5.34 14.22 15.38
N LEU A 197 4.45 14.04 14.42
CA LEU A 197 3.84 12.74 14.10
C LEU A 197 4.17 12.39 12.65
N THR A 198 5.28 11.68 12.44
CA THR A 198 5.68 11.19 11.12
C THR A 198 5.02 9.85 10.83
N LYS A 199 4.93 9.46 9.55
CA LYS A 199 4.45 8.13 9.15
C LYS A 199 5.29 6.99 9.74
N ALA A 200 6.59 7.22 9.93
CA ALA A 200 7.46 6.27 10.59
C ALA A 200 7.13 6.13 12.09
N LEU A 201 6.92 7.24 12.80
CA LEU A 201 6.52 7.20 14.22
C LEU A 201 5.14 6.56 14.38
N GLU A 202 4.17 6.93 13.54
CA GLU A 202 2.84 6.33 13.49
C GLU A 202 2.93 4.81 13.34
N TRP A 203 3.72 4.31 12.37
CA TRP A 203 3.92 2.88 12.18
C TRP A 203 4.53 2.19 13.41
N ASN A 204 5.55 2.79 14.03
CA ASN A 204 6.15 2.25 15.26
C ASN A 204 5.13 2.17 16.40
N LEU A 205 4.29 3.21 16.56
CA LEU A 205 3.22 3.21 17.55
C LEU A 205 2.19 2.11 17.28
N TYR A 206 1.81 1.90 16.02
CA TYR A 206 0.89 0.81 15.66
C TYR A 206 1.47 -0.57 16.01
N VAL A 207 2.77 -0.79 15.74
CA VAL A 207 3.44 -2.07 16.02
C VAL A 207 3.65 -2.30 17.52
N CYS A 208 3.96 -1.26 18.29
CA CYS A 208 4.19 -1.40 19.72
C CYS A 208 2.90 -1.58 20.53
N VAL A 209 1.77 -1.01 20.06
CA VAL A 209 0.52 -0.98 20.83
C VAL A 209 -0.48 -2.05 20.38
N PHE A 210 -0.50 -2.45 19.11
CA PHE A 210 -1.55 -3.31 18.52
C PHE A 210 -1.02 -4.50 17.71
#